data_AF-A0ABD1NKR8-F1
#
_entry.id   AF-A0ABD1NKR8-F1
#
_cell.length_a   1.000
_cell.length_b   1.000
_cell.length_c   1.000
_cell.angle_alpha   90.00
_cell.angle_beta   90.00
_cell.angle_gamma   90.00
#
_symmetry.space_group_name_H-M   'P 1'
#
loop_
_entity.id
_entity.type
_entity.pdbx_description
1 polymer ?
#
loop_
_entity_poly.entity_id
_entity_poly.type
_entity_poly.pdbx_seq_one_letter_code
_entity_poly.pdbx_strand_id
1 'polypeptide(L)'
;MEETIPVVDMAKICEQEECKRLREACERWGCFRVINHSIPATLMGEMKEVVAALLDLPMEIKKRNTEVIPGSGYMAPSAANPFYEALGLYDLASSQTMLNFCQQLDASPHQRQIMEAYGRAIHGLAVKVGQKMAESLGVVVADFEDWPCQFRINKYNFTPEAVGFTGVQIHTDSSFLTILQDDENVGGLEVMNTSGSFVPIPPFPGTLLVNLGDIAHVWSNGKFCNLIHRVQCKEATIRFSIATFMLAPRNRNVEAPEELVDLDHPRLYQPFIYEDYRKLRVSKKMVTGEALELLRLA
;
A
#
# COMPACT_ATOMS: atom_id res chain seq x y z
N MET A 1 7.60 -1.30 27.87
CA MET A 1 6.30 -1.36 27.18
C MET A 1 6.60 -1.88 25.80
N GLU A 2 5.88 -2.90 25.33
CA GLU A 2 5.98 -3.33 23.93
C GLU A 2 5.63 -2.14 23.03
N GLU A 3 6.49 -1.87 22.05
CA GLU A 3 6.29 -0.78 21.11
C GLU A 3 5.21 -1.19 20.12
N THR A 4 4.01 -0.62 20.26
CA THR A 4 2.91 -0.83 19.32
C THR A 4 2.92 0.23 18.24
N ILE A 5 2.51 -0.12 17.03
CA ILE A 5 2.41 0.86 15.94
C ILE A 5 1.44 2.00 16.31
N PRO A 6 1.69 3.24 15.88
CA PRO A 6 0.82 4.37 16.18
C PRO A 6 -0.59 4.21 15.60
N VAL A 7 -1.56 4.85 16.26
CA VAL A 7 -2.94 4.96 15.79
C VAL A 7 -3.26 6.43 15.55
N VAL A 8 -3.73 6.74 14.35
CA VAL A 8 -4.11 8.09 13.90
C VAL A 8 -5.62 8.19 13.75
N ASP A 9 -6.23 9.15 14.42
CA ASP A 9 -7.66 9.45 14.37
C ASP A 9 -7.97 10.43 13.23
N MET A 10 -8.55 9.93 12.13
CA MET A 10 -8.84 10.75 10.95
C MET A 10 -9.95 11.78 11.15
N ALA A 11 -10.75 11.66 12.23
CA ALA A 11 -11.74 12.67 12.60
C ALA A 11 -11.08 13.87 13.30
N LYS A 12 -9.93 13.65 13.97
CA LYS A 12 -9.17 14.67 14.71
C LYS A 12 -7.95 15.17 13.97
N ILE A 13 -7.73 14.75 12.72
CA ILE A 13 -6.48 15.02 11.99
C ILE A 13 -6.15 16.50 11.76
N CYS A 14 -7.13 17.39 11.92
CA CYS A 14 -6.91 18.85 11.88
C CYS A 14 -6.46 19.43 13.23
N GLU A 15 -6.53 18.67 14.31
CA GLU A 15 -5.99 19.04 15.62
C GLU A 15 -4.46 18.93 15.57
N GLN A 16 -3.78 19.91 16.17
CA GLN A 16 -2.32 20.01 16.12
C GLN A 16 -1.63 18.76 16.70
N GLU A 17 -2.17 18.20 17.78
CA GLU A 17 -1.62 17.00 18.43
C GLU A 17 -1.73 15.76 17.55
N GLU A 18 -2.86 15.61 16.83
CA GLU A 18 -3.06 14.45 15.95
C GLU A 18 -2.21 14.57 14.68
N CYS A 19 -2.06 15.78 14.13
CA CYS A 19 -1.15 16.05 13.03
C CYS A 19 0.31 15.76 13.42
N LYS A 20 0.72 16.14 14.64
CA LYS A 20 2.03 15.80 15.18
C LYS A 20 2.21 14.29 15.33
N ARG A 21 1.20 13.57 15.82
CA ARG A 21 1.23 12.10 15.91
C ARG A 21 1.38 11.44 14.55
N LEU A 22 0.66 11.93 13.54
CA LEU A 22 0.81 11.45 12.16
C LEU A 22 2.27 11.62 11.72
N ARG A 23 2.84 12.81 11.88
CA ARG A 23 4.23 13.08 11.51
C ARG A 23 5.21 12.14 12.20
N GLU A 24 5.11 12.00 13.52
CA GLU A 24 5.99 11.11 14.29
C GLU A 24 5.86 9.66 13.85
N ALA A 25 4.65 9.20 13.50
CA ALA A 25 4.43 7.87 12.94
C ALA A 25 5.11 7.71 11.57
N CYS A 26 5.01 8.71 10.69
CA CYS A 26 5.67 8.71 9.39
C CYS A 26 7.21 8.73 9.50
N GLU A 27 7.77 9.55 10.39
CA GLU A 27 9.22 9.71 10.58
C GLU A 27 9.85 8.49 11.27
N ARG A 28 9.22 7.95 12.33
CA ARG A 28 9.80 6.87 13.14
C ARG A 28 9.48 5.47 12.64
N TRP A 29 8.24 5.25 12.24
CA TRP A 29 7.72 3.91 11.93
C TRP A 29 7.54 3.68 10.43
N GLY A 30 7.22 4.72 9.67
CA GLY A 30 6.76 4.54 8.29
C GLY A 30 5.45 3.76 8.20
N CYS A 31 4.75 3.55 9.32
CA CYS A 31 3.48 2.83 9.37
C CYS A 31 2.61 3.26 10.56
N PHE A 32 1.30 3.18 10.38
CA PHE A 32 0.31 3.50 11.42
C PHE A 32 -1.07 2.92 11.07
N ARG A 33 -1.90 2.68 12.09
CA ARG A 33 -3.32 2.42 11.90
C ARG A 33 -4.07 3.73 11.75
N VAL A 34 -5.10 3.74 10.93
CA VAL A 34 -6.10 4.82 10.89
C VAL A 34 -7.44 4.33 11.43
N ILE A 35 -8.06 5.15 12.27
CA ILE A 35 -9.43 4.97 12.77
C ILE A 35 -10.28 6.17 12.35
N ASN A 36 -11.61 6.05 12.49
CA ASN A 36 -12.57 7.11 12.14
C ASN A 36 -12.36 7.66 10.71
N HIS A 37 -11.95 6.80 9.78
CA HIS A 37 -11.53 7.14 8.42
C HIS A 37 -12.68 7.36 7.43
N SER A 38 -13.93 7.53 7.91
CA SER A 38 -15.15 7.79 7.14
C SER A 38 -15.65 6.70 6.16
N ILE A 39 -14.82 5.71 5.81
CA ILE A 39 -15.25 4.56 5.00
C ILE A 39 -16.22 3.69 5.82
N PRO A 40 -17.46 3.44 5.36
CA PRO A 40 -18.42 2.63 6.09
C PRO A 40 -17.95 1.18 6.29
N ALA A 41 -18.15 0.64 7.49
CA ALA A 41 -17.84 -0.77 7.78
C ALA A 41 -18.63 -1.74 6.88
N THR A 42 -19.86 -1.39 6.50
CA THR A 42 -20.68 -2.17 5.56
C THR A 42 -20.02 -2.28 4.20
N LEU A 43 -19.52 -1.16 3.65
CA LEU A 43 -18.81 -1.14 2.36
C LEU A 43 -17.50 -1.93 2.42
N MET A 44 -16.77 -1.86 3.53
CA MET A 44 -15.58 -2.68 3.77
C MET A 44 -15.90 -4.18 3.81
N GLY A 45 -17.02 -4.58 4.41
CA GLY A 45 -17.50 -5.96 4.47
C GLY A 45 -17.97 -6.46 3.10
N GLU A 46 -18.82 -5.70 2.41
CA GLU A 46 -19.26 -5.99 1.04
C GLU A 46 -18.07 -6.15 0.10
N MET A 47 -17.07 -5.27 0.20
CA MET A 47 -15.87 -5.37 -0.63
C MET A 47 -15.08 -6.66 -0.35
N LYS A 48 -15.00 -7.12 0.91
CA LYS A 48 -14.37 -8.40 1.25
C LYS A 48 -15.09 -9.59 0.59
N GLU A 49 -16.42 -9.57 0.58
CA GLU A 49 -17.23 -10.61 -0.09
C GLU A 49 -16.98 -10.60 -1.60
N VAL A 50 -16.93 -9.42 -2.23
CA VAL A 50 -16.57 -9.29 -3.65
C VAL A 50 -15.19 -9.87 -3.92
N VAL A 51 -14.20 -9.55 -3.09
CA VAL A 51 -12.82 -10.05 -3.24
C VAL A 51 -12.74 -11.56 -3.13
N ALA A 52 -13.41 -12.15 -2.13
CA ALA A 52 -13.48 -13.59 -1.97
C ALA A 52 -14.09 -14.25 -3.22
N ALA A 53 -15.22 -13.73 -3.68
CA ALA A 53 -15.89 -14.24 -4.88
C ALA A 53 -15.02 -14.16 -6.14
N LEU A 54 -14.31 -13.04 -6.36
CA LEU A 54 -13.43 -12.87 -7.52
C LEU A 54 -12.21 -13.80 -7.48
N LEU A 55 -11.63 -14.05 -6.31
CA LEU A 55 -10.49 -14.96 -6.15
C LEU A 55 -10.89 -16.45 -6.15
N ASP A 56 -12.17 -16.75 -5.92
CA ASP A 56 -12.76 -18.09 -6.07
C ASP A 56 -13.20 -18.43 -7.50
N LEU A 57 -13.15 -17.45 -8.43
CA LEU A 57 -13.42 -17.71 -9.85
C LEU A 57 -12.46 -18.78 -10.41
N PRO A 58 -12.91 -19.55 -11.43
CA PRO A 58 -12.04 -20.49 -12.14
C PRO A 58 -10.76 -19.80 -12.63
N MET A 59 -9.65 -20.53 -12.55
CA MET A 59 -8.33 -20.02 -12.96
C MET A 59 -8.34 -19.44 -14.37
N GLU A 60 -9.08 -20.03 -15.31
CA GLU A 60 -9.18 -19.55 -16.69
C GLU A 60 -9.92 -18.21 -16.82
N ILE A 61 -10.79 -17.85 -15.88
CA ILE A 61 -11.39 -16.51 -15.81
C ILE A 61 -10.39 -15.53 -15.20
N LYS A 62 -9.75 -15.89 -14.08
CA LYS A 62 -8.76 -15.03 -13.41
C LYS A 62 -7.61 -14.64 -14.35
N LYS A 63 -7.11 -15.58 -15.17
CA LYS A 63 -6.06 -15.33 -16.18
C LYS A 63 -6.45 -14.31 -17.27
N ARG A 64 -7.74 -13.99 -17.45
CA ARG A 64 -8.17 -12.93 -18.37
C ARG A 64 -7.81 -11.53 -17.85
N ASN A 65 -7.58 -11.39 -16.54
CA ASN A 65 -7.04 -10.16 -15.97
C ASN A 65 -5.55 -10.03 -16.33
N THR A 66 -5.29 -9.35 -17.44
CA THR A 66 -3.95 -9.21 -18.03
C THR A 66 -3.12 -8.14 -17.33
N GLU A 67 -1.82 -8.37 -17.23
CA GLU A 67 -0.86 -7.41 -16.69
C GLU A 67 -0.63 -6.24 -17.66
N VAL A 68 -0.91 -5.01 -17.21
CA VAL A 68 -0.64 -3.75 -17.94
C VAL A 68 0.66 -3.10 -17.44
N ILE A 69 0.85 -3.10 -16.13
CA ILE A 69 2.10 -2.77 -15.41
C ILE A 69 2.47 -3.92 -14.46
N PRO A 70 3.73 -4.09 -14.04
CA PRO A 70 4.12 -5.14 -13.11
C PRO A 70 3.21 -5.21 -11.87
N GLY A 71 2.62 -6.36 -11.60
CA GLY A 71 1.70 -6.59 -10.49
C GLY A 71 0.27 -6.07 -10.68
N SER A 72 -0.08 -5.54 -11.85
CA SER A 72 -1.47 -5.48 -12.31
C SER A 72 -1.80 -6.80 -13.02
N GLY A 73 -3.06 -7.21 -13.09
CA GLY A 73 -3.39 -8.53 -13.64
C GLY A 73 -3.41 -9.65 -12.59
N TYR A 74 -3.64 -10.87 -13.04
CA TYR A 74 -3.64 -12.07 -12.20
C TYR A 74 -2.23 -12.60 -11.93
N MET A 75 -1.87 -12.67 -10.66
CA MET A 75 -0.67 -13.32 -10.16
C MET A 75 -1.05 -14.71 -9.67
N ALA A 76 -0.77 -15.72 -10.49
CA ALA A 76 -1.00 -17.12 -10.12
C ALA A 76 0.02 -17.60 -9.06
N PRO A 77 -0.34 -18.63 -8.27
CA PRO A 77 0.62 -19.32 -7.43
C PRO A 77 1.82 -19.82 -8.24
N SER A 78 3.01 -19.76 -7.64
CA SER A 78 4.27 -20.15 -8.29
C SER A 78 5.11 -21.02 -7.36
N ALA A 79 6.15 -21.65 -7.89
CA ALA A 79 7.07 -22.43 -7.06
C ALA A 79 7.73 -21.58 -5.94
N ALA A 80 7.92 -20.28 -6.17
CA ALA A 80 8.49 -19.36 -5.18
C ALA A 80 7.46 -18.91 -4.12
N ASN A 81 6.18 -18.93 -4.46
CA ASN A 81 5.09 -18.57 -3.56
C ASN A 81 3.83 -19.40 -3.88
N PRO A 82 3.78 -20.66 -3.44
CA PRO A 82 2.77 -21.63 -3.89
C PRO A 82 1.39 -21.42 -3.24
N PHE A 83 1.33 -20.62 -2.17
CA PHE A 83 0.09 -20.38 -1.42
C PHE A 83 -0.53 -19.02 -1.74
N TYR A 84 0.11 -18.19 -2.55
CA TYR A 84 -0.32 -16.83 -2.83
C TYR A 84 -0.90 -16.69 -4.23
N GLU A 85 -2.03 -16.01 -4.32
CA GLU A 85 -2.57 -15.50 -5.57
C GLU A 85 -3.11 -14.09 -5.38
N ALA A 86 -3.15 -13.32 -6.46
CA ALA A 86 -3.69 -11.97 -6.42
C ALA A 86 -4.28 -11.52 -7.76
N LEU A 87 -5.20 -10.56 -7.68
CA LEU A 87 -5.71 -9.80 -8.83
C LEU A 87 -5.34 -8.34 -8.64
N GLY A 88 -4.62 -7.77 -9.59
CA GLY A 88 -4.22 -6.37 -9.61
C GLY A 88 -5.01 -5.57 -10.64
N LEU A 89 -5.23 -4.30 -10.32
CA LEU A 89 -5.86 -3.28 -11.16
C LEU A 89 -4.99 -2.03 -11.14
N TYR A 90 -4.60 -1.53 -12.30
CA TYR A 90 -3.84 -0.28 -12.40
C TYR A 90 -4.78 0.92 -12.54
N ASP A 91 -4.64 1.90 -11.65
CA ASP A 91 -5.44 3.13 -11.64
C ASP A 91 -6.92 2.91 -11.25
N LEU A 92 -7.15 2.78 -9.95
CA LEU A 92 -8.46 2.61 -9.34
C LEU A 92 -9.42 3.79 -9.57
N ALA A 93 -8.88 4.99 -9.86
CA ALA A 93 -9.66 6.18 -10.14
C ALA A 93 -10.22 6.19 -11.58
N SER A 94 -9.62 5.43 -12.50
CA SER A 94 -10.07 5.33 -13.89
C SER A 94 -11.32 4.45 -14.01
N SER A 95 -12.46 5.07 -14.30
CA SER A 95 -13.72 4.34 -14.55
C SER A 95 -13.61 3.36 -15.72
N GLN A 96 -12.84 3.70 -16.75
CA GLN A 96 -12.63 2.82 -17.90
C GLN A 96 -11.80 1.60 -17.51
N THR A 97 -10.76 1.78 -16.69
CA THR A 97 -9.92 0.68 -16.23
C THR A 97 -10.69 -0.25 -15.29
N MET A 98 -11.50 0.32 -14.38
CA MET A 98 -12.42 -0.44 -13.53
C MET A 98 -13.42 -1.25 -14.36
N LEU A 99 -14.01 -0.65 -15.38
CA LEU A 99 -14.93 -1.33 -16.30
C LEU A 99 -14.26 -2.54 -16.98
N ASN A 100 -13.07 -2.33 -17.54
CA ASN A 100 -12.33 -3.39 -18.23
C ASN A 100 -12.00 -4.55 -17.28
N PHE A 101 -11.56 -4.25 -16.05
CA PHE A 101 -11.27 -5.25 -15.03
C PHE A 101 -12.51 -6.06 -14.66
N CYS A 102 -13.64 -5.39 -14.43
CA CYS A 102 -14.90 -6.06 -14.13
C CYS A 102 -15.35 -6.96 -15.29
N GLN A 103 -15.20 -6.51 -16.54
CA GLN A 103 -15.53 -7.29 -17.73
C GLN A 103 -14.64 -8.53 -17.89
N GLN A 104 -13.33 -8.39 -17.66
CA GLN A 104 -12.38 -9.51 -17.75
C GLN A 104 -12.72 -10.63 -16.75
N LEU A 105 -13.24 -10.26 -15.57
CA LEU A 105 -13.55 -11.19 -14.49
C LEU A 105 -15.03 -11.61 -14.42
N ASP A 106 -15.84 -11.25 -15.43
CA ASP A 106 -17.28 -11.50 -15.45
C ASP A 106 -17.99 -10.99 -14.16
N ALA A 107 -17.49 -9.89 -13.59
CA ALA A 107 -18.03 -9.33 -12.36
C ALA A 107 -19.45 -8.79 -12.60
N SER A 108 -20.37 -9.15 -11.71
CA SER A 108 -21.76 -8.70 -11.77
C SER A 108 -21.88 -7.17 -11.65
N PRO A 109 -22.98 -6.57 -12.13
CA PRO A 109 -23.23 -5.13 -11.95
C PRO A 109 -23.16 -4.69 -10.48
N HIS A 110 -23.63 -5.53 -9.55
CA HIS A 110 -23.59 -5.24 -8.13
C HIS A 110 -22.17 -5.26 -7.56
N GLN A 111 -21.36 -6.29 -7.89
CA GLN A 111 -19.94 -6.35 -7.51
C GLN A 111 -19.17 -5.12 -8.02
N ARG A 112 -19.44 -4.73 -9.28
CA ARG A 112 -18.84 -3.52 -9.86
C ARG A 112 -19.21 -2.26 -9.09
N GLN A 113 -20.48 -2.09 -8.70
CA GLN A 113 -20.92 -0.93 -7.91
C GLN A 113 -20.19 -0.84 -6.57
N ILE A 114 -20.02 -1.97 -5.88
CA ILE A 114 -19.26 -2.07 -4.62
C ILE A 114 -17.79 -1.67 -4.86
N MET A 115 -17.15 -2.24 -5.89
CA MET A 115 -15.76 -1.92 -6.24
C MET A 115 -15.56 -0.44 -6.57
N GLU A 116 -16.48 0.17 -7.32
CA GLU A 116 -16.44 1.60 -7.65
C GLU A 116 -16.65 2.47 -6.41
N ALA A 117 -17.58 2.10 -5.52
CA ALA A 117 -17.82 2.82 -4.27
C ALA A 117 -16.62 2.73 -3.32
N TYR A 118 -16.09 1.52 -3.12
CA TYR A 118 -14.89 1.29 -2.31
C TYR A 118 -13.69 2.03 -2.91
N GLY A 119 -13.51 1.94 -4.24
CA GLY A 119 -12.42 2.59 -4.96
C GLY A 119 -12.39 4.10 -4.78
N ARG A 120 -13.54 4.77 -4.89
CA ARG A 120 -13.65 6.21 -4.61
C ARG A 120 -13.34 6.54 -3.14
N ALA A 121 -13.88 5.76 -2.21
CA ALA A 121 -13.71 6.00 -0.78
C ALA A 121 -12.24 5.84 -0.34
N ILE A 122 -11.57 4.76 -0.77
CA ILE A 122 -10.19 4.47 -0.42
C ILE A 122 -9.21 5.44 -1.11
N HIS A 123 -9.50 5.85 -2.35
CA HIS A 123 -8.75 6.90 -3.04
C HIS A 123 -8.85 8.24 -2.32
N GLY A 124 -10.06 8.67 -1.95
CA GLY A 124 -10.26 9.90 -1.18
C GLY A 124 -9.54 9.88 0.17
N LEU A 125 -9.52 8.73 0.85
CA LEU A 125 -8.74 8.56 2.08
C LEU A 125 -7.22 8.68 1.80
N ALA A 126 -6.71 8.05 0.76
CA ALA A 126 -5.30 8.13 0.38
C ALA A 126 -4.86 9.56 0.07
N VAL A 127 -5.66 10.32 -0.69
CA VAL A 127 -5.43 11.75 -0.96
C VAL A 127 -5.42 12.54 0.34
N LYS A 128 -6.40 12.35 1.22
CA LYS A 128 -6.49 13.05 2.50
C LYS A 128 -5.28 12.76 3.40
N VAL A 129 -4.83 11.50 3.47
CA VAL A 129 -3.63 11.12 4.24
C VAL A 129 -2.38 11.77 3.64
N GLY A 130 -2.19 11.70 2.32
CA GLY A 130 -1.06 12.34 1.63
C GLY A 130 -1.01 13.85 1.85
N GLN A 131 -2.15 14.55 1.74
CA GLN A 131 -2.26 15.98 2.05
C GLN A 131 -1.85 16.29 3.49
N LYS A 132 -2.33 15.51 4.47
CA LYS A 132 -1.97 15.73 5.88
C LYS A 132 -0.51 15.42 6.18
N MET A 133 0.08 14.43 5.49
CA MET A 133 1.53 14.19 5.55
C MET A 133 2.31 15.41 5.03
N ALA A 134 1.91 15.97 3.89
CA ALA A 134 2.54 17.17 3.32
C ALA A 134 2.43 18.39 4.25
N GLU A 135 1.23 18.68 4.75
CA GLU A 135 0.96 19.76 5.70
C GLU A 135 1.81 19.61 6.98
N SER A 136 1.98 18.39 7.48
CA SER A 136 2.76 18.12 8.69
C SER A 136 4.25 18.48 8.55
N LEU A 137 4.75 18.49 7.30
CA LEU A 137 6.10 18.92 6.95
C LEU A 137 6.18 20.41 6.57
N GLY A 138 5.04 21.12 6.56
CA GLY A 138 4.96 22.52 6.16
C GLY A 138 4.87 22.75 4.64
N VAL A 139 4.62 21.69 3.85
CA VAL A 139 4.44 21.81 2.40
C VAL A 139 3.01 22.27 2.11
N VAL A 140 2.85 23.46 1.52
CA VAL A 140 1.55 24.12 1.34
C VAL A 140 0.88 23.72 0.02
N VAL A 141 1.66 23.41 -1.02
CA VAL A 141 1.15 23.10 -2.36
C VAL A 141 1.53 21.67 -2.73
N ALA A 142 0.79 20.70 -2.20
CA ALA A 142 0.93 19.30 -2.59
C ALA A 142 -0.43 18.77 -3.07
N ASP A 143 -0.47 18.36 -4.34
CA ASP A 143 -1.65 17.77 -4.96
C ASP A 143 -1.40 16.29 -5.25
N PHE A 144 -2.25 15.46 -4.65
CA PHE A 144 -2.23 14.01 -4.74
C PHE A 144 -3.42 13.45 -5.52
N GLU A 145 -4.35 14.29 -6.00
CA GLU A 145 -5.60 13.84 -6.63
C GLU A 145 -5.36 13.02 -7.90
N ASP A 146 -4.38 13.42 -8.70
CA ASP A 146 -4.08 12.79 -10.00
C ASP A 146 -3.06 11.63 -9.90
N TRP A 147 -2.60 11.31 -8.69
CA TRP A 147 -1.59 10.27 -8.49
C TRP A 147 -2.22 8.90 -8.74
N PRO A 148 -1.69 8.08 -9.67
CA PRO A 148 -2.28 6.79 -9.97
C PRO A 148 -2.27 5.90 -8.73
N CYS A 149 -3.40 5.24 -8.47
CA CYS A 149 -3.52 4.24 -7.42
C CYS A 149 -3.60 2.84 -8.01
N GLN A 150 -2.63 1.97 -7.72
CA GLN A 150 -2.74 0.55 -8.02
C GLN A 150 -3.55 -0.14 -6.91
N PHE A 151 -4.45 -1.02 -7.30
CA PHE A 151 -5.28 -1.79 -6.39
C PHE A 151 -4.93 -3.27 -6.51
N ARG A 152 -4.77 -3.98 -5.39
CA ARG A 152 -4.44 -5.41 -5.38
C ARG A 152 -5.23 -6.14 -4.32
N ILE A 153 -5.91 -7.19 -4.75
CA ILE A 153 -6.62 -8.10 -3.86
C ILE A 153 -5.82 -9.40 -3.76
N ASN A 154 -5.52 -9.84 -2.55
CA ASN A 154 -4.60 -10.92 -2.26
C ASN A 154 -5.31 -12.04 -1.50
N LYS A 155 -5.02 -13.30 -1.88
CA LYS A 155 -5.46 -14.49 -1.17
C LYS A 155 -4.26 -15.37 -0.86
N TYR A 156 -4.15 -15.79 0.40
CA TYR A 156 -3.16 -16.73 0.87
C TYR A 156 -3.88 -18.00 1.31
N ASN A 157 -3.70 -19.09 0.56
CA ASN A 157 -4.28 -20.40 0.84
C ASN A 157 -3.34 -21.19 1.75
N PHE A 158 -3.17 -20.76 3.00
CA PHE A 158 -2.24 -21.43 3.89
C PHE A 158 -2.79 -22.77 4.36
N THR A 159 -1.94 -23.80 4.27
CA THR A 159 -2.19 -25.16 4.75
C THR A 159 -1.32 -25.44 5.99
N PRO A 160 -1.51 -26.57 6.70
CA PRO A 160 -0.65 -26.92 7.83
C PRO A 160 0.84 -26.92 7.50
N GLU A 161 1.22 -27.32 6.28
CA GLU A 161 2.61 -27.33 5.79
C GLU A 161 3.14 -25.92 5.51
N ALA A 162 2.24 -24.94 5.33
CA ALA A 162 2.61 -23.55 5.12
C ALA A 162 2.90 -22.82 6.44
N VAL A 163 2.62 -23.38 7.62
CA VAL A 163 2.87 -22.68 8.90
C VAL A 163 4.37 -22.40 9.05
N GLY A 164 4.72 -21.13 9.28
CA GLY A 164 6.11 -20.64 9.27
C GLY A 164 6.65 -20.24 7.89
N PHE A 165 5.87 -20.44 6.81
CA PHE A 165 6.21 -19.96 5.47
C PHE A 165 6.03 -18.45 5.36
N THR A 166 6.93 -17.81 4.61
CA THR A 166 6.87 -16.38 4.32
C THR A 166 6.02 -16.14 3.07
N GLY A 167 4.72 -15.90 3.28
CA GLY A 167 3.72 -15.64 2.22
C GLY A 167 3.97 -14.36 1.41
N VAL A 168 4.66 -13.37 1.98
CA VAL A 168 5.27 -12.26 1.22
C VAL A 168 6.66 -12.02 1.77
N GLN A 169 7.65 -12.05 0.88
CA GLN A 169 9.06 -11.85 1.22
C GLN A 169 9.32 -10.45 1.77
N ILE A 170 10.47 -10.28 2.42
CA ILE A 170 10.89 -8.99 3.00
C ILE A 170 11.05 -7.96 1.88
N HIS A 171 10.34 -6.84 1.97
CA HIS A 171 10.43 -5.75 1.00
C HIS A 171 9.97 -4.42 1.60
N THR A 172 10.27 -3.31 0.89
CA THR A 172 9.56 -2.04 0.99
C THR A 172 8.55 -1.94 -0.15
N ASP A 173 7.49 -1.17 0.08
CA ASP A 173 6.63 -0.76 -1.02
C ASP A 173 7.33 0.29 -1.88
N SER A 174 7.28 0.14 -3.19
CA SER A 174 7.79 1.17 -4.10
C SER A 174 6.85 2.36 -4.26
N SER A 175 5.66 2.34 -3.66
CA SER A 175 4.66 3.42 -3.76
C SER A 175 5.02 4.60 -2.85
N PHE A 176 4.21 5.66 -2.88
CA PHE A 176 4.25 6.73 -1.90
C PHE A 176 3.66 6.24 -0.58
N LEU A 177 2.41 5.80 -0.62
CA LEU A 177 1.78 5.15 0.51
C LEU A 177 0.93 3.96 0.05
N THR A 178 0.66 3.07 0.99
CA THR A 178 -0.22 1.91 0.82
C THR A 178 -1.27 1.93 1.91
N ILE A 179 -2.55 1.88 1.55
CA ILE A 179 -3.64 1.61 2.49
C ILE A 179 -4.04 0.15 2.39
N LEU A 180 -3.94 -0.57 3.50
CA LEU A 180 -4.24 -1.99 3.62
C LEU A 180 -5.49 -2.18 4.47
N GLN A 181 -6.52 -2.76 3.87
CA GLN A 181 -7.58 -3.45 4.59
C GLN A 181 -7.11 -4.90 4.79
N ASP A 182 -6.66 -5.17 6.01
CA ASP A 182 -6.16 -6.50 6.39
C ASP A 182 -7.30 -7.45 6.80
N ASP A 183 -6.98 -8.72 6.91
CA ASP A 183 -7.85 -9.72 7.49
C ASP A 183 -8.17 -9.36 8.96
N GLU A 184 -9.41 -9.59 9.36
CA GLU A 184 -9.89 -9.25 10.70
C GLU A 184 -9.58 -10.31 11.74
N ASN A 185 -9.33 -11.54 11.29
CA ASN A 185 -9.14 -12.69 12.17
C ASN A 185 -7.77 -13.34 11.96
N VAL A 186 -7.20 -13.22 10.76
CA VAL A 186 -5.97 -13.92 10.38
C VAL A 186 -4.79 -12.95 10.30
N GLY A 187 -3.96 -12.96 11.33
CA GLY A 187 -2.71 -12.18 11.34
C GLY A 187 -1.68 -12.68 10.31
N GLY A 188 -0.56 -11.97 10.20
CA GLY A 188 0.56 -12.43 9.39
C GLY A 188 1.49 -11.32 8.96
N LEU A 189 1.00 -10.09 8.85
CA LEU A 189 1.83 -8.93 8.58
C LEU A 189 2.81 -8.70 9.74
N GLU A 190 4.08 -8.58 9.39
CA GLU A 190 5.15 -8.18 10.30
C GLU A 190 5.93 -7.02 9.69
N VAL A 191 6.24 -6.03 10.51
CA VAL A 191 6.99 -4.83 10.12
C VAL A 191 8.31 -4.79 10.86
N MET A 192 9.35 -4.24 10.23
CA MET A 192 10.63 -4.04 10.90
C MET A 192 10.59 -2.77 11.74
N ASN A 193 10.85 -2.89 13.04
CA ASN A 193 10.93 -1.75 13.95
C ASN A 193 12.30 -1.05 13.85
N THR A 194 12.48 0.03 14.60
CA THR A 194 13.73 0.82 14.64
C THR A 194 14.93 0.05 15.22
N SER A 195 14.71 -1.07 15.92
CA SER A 195 15.80 -1.95 16.39
C SER A 195 16.17 -3.05 15.38
N GLY A 196 15.62 -3.03 14.17
CA GLY A 196 15.88 -4.02 13.13
C GLY A 196 15.19 -5.38 13.37
N SER A 197 14.21 -5.43 14.27
CA SER A 197 13.46 -6.65 14.61
C SER A 197 12.07 -6.62 14.00
N PHE A 198 11.58 -7.78 13.55
CA PHE A 198 10.21 -7.90 13.05
C PHE A 198 9.22 -7.93 14.20
N VAL A 199 8.24 -7.03 14.17
CA VAL A 199 7.12 -6.97 15.11
C VAL A 199 5.81 -7.31 14.39
N PRO A 200 4.97 -8.18 14.97
CA PRO A 200 3.68 -8.54 14.37
C PRO A 200 2.70 -7.37 14.44
N ILE A 201 1.91 -7.22 13.38
CA ILE A 201 0.76 -6.32 13.36
C ILE A 201 -0.48 -7.17 13.61
N PRO A 202 -1.06 -7.15 14.83
CA PRO A 202 -2.24 -7.95 15.10
C PRO A 202 -3.43 -7.43 14.28
N PRO A 203 -4.39 -8.32 13.92
CA PRO A 203 -5.66 -7.90 13.36
C PRO A 203 -6.35 -6.87 14.26
N PHE A 204 -6.87 -5.82 13.64
CA PHE A 204 -7.60 -4.76 14.35
C PHE A 204 -8.85 -4.40 13.52
N PRO A 205 -9.98 -5.07 13.79
CA PRO A 205 -11.20 -4.92 12.99
C PRO A 205 -11.71 -3.49 12.90
N GLY A 206 -12.22 -3.13 11.72
CA GLY A 206 -12.74 -1.78 11.43
C GLY A 206 -11.67 -0.70 11.28
N THR A 207 -10.38 -1.06 11.26
CA THR A 207 -9.28 -0.13 11.01
C THR A 207 -8.59 -0.44 9.68
N LEU A 208 -7.87 0.54 9.15
CA LEU A 208 -6.98 0.35 8.01
C LEU A 208 -5.54 0.58 8.47
N LEU A 209 -4.59 -0.08 7.83
CA LEU A 209 -3.17 0.18 8.04
C LEU A 209 -2.63 1.03 6.89
N VAL A 210 -1.82 2.03 7.21
CA VAL A 210 -1.07 2.82 6.24
C VAL A 210 0.40 2.48 6.37
N ASN A 211 1.04 2.13 5.24
CA ASN A 211 2.48 1.96 5.11
C ASN A 211 3.04 3.02 4.17
N LEU A 212 4.23 3.53 4.48
CA LEU A 212 4.97 4.43 3.62
C LEU A 212 6.00 3.66 2.80
N GLY A 213 6.07 3.98 1.51
CA GLY A 213 7.00 3.37 0.59
C GLY A 213 8.18 4.28 0.26
N ASP A 214 9.00 3.81 -0.68
CA ASP A 214 10.22 4.48 -1.10
C ASP A 214 9.97 5.89 -1.66
N ILE A 215 8.82 6.10 -2.31
CA ILE A 215 8.48 7.41 -2.89
C ILE A 215 8.14 8.41 -1.80
N ALA A 216 7.54 8.00 -0.68
CA ALA A 216 7.36 8.89 0.46
C ALA A 216 8.70 9.27 1.10
N HIS A 217 9.65 8.33 1.18
CA HIS A 217 11.00 8.62 1.67
C HIS A 217 11.71 9.66 0.78
N VAL A 218 11.71 9.47 -0.54
CA VAL A 218 12.31 10.43 -1.48
C VAL A 218 11.59 11.77 -1.46
N TRP A 219 10.26 11.76 -1.58
CA TRP A 219 9.44 12.97 -1.65
C TRP A 219 9.57 13.82 -0.39
N SER A 220 9.72 13.20 0.78
CA SER A 220 9.92 13.91 2.05
C SER A 220 11.37 14.37 2.30
N ASN A 221 12.26 14.26 1.30
CA ASN A 221 13.70 14.50 1.42
C ASN A 221 14.33 13.67 2.57
N GLY A 222 13.95 12.40 2.69
CA GLY A 222 14.46 11.47 3.69
C GLY A 222 13.84 11.58 5.09
N LYS A 223 12.88 12.49 5.30
CA LYS A 223 12.26 12.68 6.63
C LYS A 223 11.35 11.51 7.02
N PHE A 224 10.59 10.96 6.09
CA PHE A 224 9.71 9.82 6.35
C PHE A 224 10.42 8.49 6.14
N CYS A 225 10.13 7.50 6.99
CA CYS A 225 10.67 6.16 6.89
C CYS A 225 9.88 5.34 5.85
N ASN A 226 10.58 4.66 4.94
CA ASN A 226 9.99 3.61 4.10
C ASN A 226 10.00 2.27 4.84
N LEU A 227 8.84 1.65 4.97
CA LEU A 227 8.65 0.50 5.85
C LEU A 227 9.10 -0.82 5.22
N ILE A 228 10.08 -1.47 5.84
CA ILE A 228 10.41 -2.88 5.56
C ILE A 228 9.37 -3.78 6.24
N HIS A 229 8.72 -4.65 5.48
CA HIS A 229 7.68 -5.54 5.99
C HIS A 229 7.66 -6.88 5.24
N ARG A 230 6.94 -7.86 5.82
CA ARG A 230 6.72 -9.21 5.27
C ARG A 230 5.38 -9.76 5.72
N VAL A 231 4.94 -10.87 5.12
CA VAL A 231 3.77 -11.62 5.60
C VAL A 231 4.20 -13.05 5.94
N GLN A 232 3.94 -13.46 7.17
CA GLN A 232 4.17 -14.82 7.68
C GLN A 232 2.85 -15.59 7.76
N CYS A 233 2.89 -16.86 7.40
CA CYS A 233 1.83 -17.80 7.74
C CYS A 233 1.97 -18.20 9.21
N LYS A 234 1.01 -17.78 10.03
CA LYS A 234 0.96 -18.12 11.47
C LYS A 234 0.05 -19.31 11.77
N GLU A 235 -0.91 -19.57 10.89
CA GLU A 235 -1.92 -20.62 11.05
C GLU A 235 -2.40 -21.12 9.69
N ALA A 236 -2.91 -22.35 9.68
CA ALA A 236 -3.38 -23.06 8.49
C ALA A 236 -4.81 -22.63 8.12
N THR A 237 -4.94 -21.44 7.55
CA THR A 237 -6.22 -20.88 7.13
C THR A 237 -6.08 -20.00 5.90
N ILE A 238 -7.20 -19.64 5.29
CA ILE A 238 -7.21 -18.66 4.20
C ILE A 238 -7.11 -17.26 4.79
N ARG A 239 -6.17 -16.46 4.29
CA ARG A 239 -6.06 -15.03 4.60
C ARG A 239 -6.38 -14.19 3.37
N PHE A 240 -7.20 -13.16 3.53
CA PHE A 240 -7.43 -12.16 2.48
C PHE A 240 -6.87 -10.79 2.87
N SER A 241 -6.46 -10.01 1.89
CA SER A 241 -6.14 -8.59 2.12
C SER A 241 -6.35 -7.76 0.87
N ILE A 242 -6.69 -6.49 1.06
CA ILE A 242 -6.96 -5.53 0.00
C ILE A 242 -6.00 -4.37 0.17
N ALA A 243 -5.10 -4.17 -0.79
CA ALA A 243 -4.08 -3.14 -0.76
C ALA A 243 -4.32 -2.10 -1.86
N THR A 244 -4.31 -0.83 -1.48
CA THR A 244 -4.35 0.31 -2.41
C THR A 244 -3.05 1.08 -2.30
N PHE A 245 -2.27 1.09 -3.38
CA PHE A 245 -0.97 1.73 -3.48
C PHE A 245 -1.11 3.05 -4.22
N MET A 246 -0.99 4.18 -3.51
CA MET A 246 -0.83 5.48 -4.16
C MET A 246 0.61 5.58 -4.65
N LEU A 247 0.81 5.62 -5.96
CA LEU A 247 2.13 5.38 -6.57
C LEU A 247 3.03 6.62 -6.49
N ALA A 248 2.98 7.46 -7.52
CA ALA A 248 3.86 8.61 -7.72
C ALA A 248 3.13 9.66 -8.59
N PRO A 249 3.65 10.90 -8.72
CA PRO A 249 3.07 11.90 -9.60
C PRO A 249 2.91 11.38 -11.03
N ARG A 250 1.75 11.62 -11.65
CA ARG A 250 1.55 11.31 -13.07
C ARG A 250 2.36 12.28 -13.94
N ASN A 251 3.11 11.74 -14.89
CA ASN A 251 3.87 12.51 -15.91
C ASN A 251 4.84 13.56 -15.33
N ARG A 252 5.29 13.39 -14.09
CA ARG A 252 6.25 14.27 -13.41
C ARG A 252 7.33 13.42 -12.75
N ASN A 253 8.49 14.02 -12.53
CA ASN A 253 9.54 13.37 -11.78
C ASN A 253 9.13 13.19 -10.32
N VAL A 254 9.63 12.12 -9.72
CA VAL A 254 9.64 11.93 -8.28
C VAL A 254 10.81 12.73 -7.75
N GLU A 255 10.50 13.69 -6.88
CA GLU A 255 11.49 14.56 -6.28
C GLU A 255 10.95 15.23 -5.02
N ALA A 256 11.84 15.75 -4.17
CA ALA A 256 11.45 16.47 -2.97
C ALA A 256 10.89 17.87 -3.33
N PRO A 257 9.82 18.34 -2.67
CA PRO A 257 9.40 19.74 -2.73
C PRO A 257 10.53 20.68 -2.30
N GLU A 258 10.59 21.86 -2.93
CA GLU A 258 11.59 22.88 -2.63
C GLU A 258 11.51 23.36 -1.18
N GLU A 259 10.32 23.36 -0.58
CA GLU A 259 10.11 23.72 0.83
C GLU A 259 10.82 22.77 1.82
N LEU A 260 11.24 21.58 1.37
CA LEU A 260 11.97 20.61 2.18
C LEU A 260 13.47 20.58 1.90
N VAL A 261 13.96 21.49 1.05
CA VAL A 261 15.35 21.59 0.64
C VAL A 261 15.90 22.96 1.04
N ASP A 262 16.90 22.97 1.91
CA ASP A 262 17.59 24.17 2.35
C ASP A 262 19.09 23.91 2.56
N LEU A 263 19.81 24.89 3.10
CA LEU A 263 21.26 24.75 3.34
C LEU A 263 21.60 23.71 4.41
N ASP A 264 20.71 23.49 5.38
CA ASP A 264 20.88 22.52 6.46
C ASP A 264 20.35 21.12 6.05
N HIS A 265 19.44 21.08 5.07
CA HIS A 265 18.80 19.87 4.53
C HIS A 265 18.90 19.87 3.00
N PRO A 266 20.10 19.60 2.43
CA PRO A 266 20.26 19.56 0.98
C PRO A 266 19.41 18.43 0.38
N ARG A 267 19.11 18.56 -0.92
CA ARG A 267 18.37 17.55 -1.67
C ARG A 267 19.14 16.23 -1.66
N LEU A 268 18.52 15.16 -1.19
CA LEU A 268 19.18 13.86 -1.04
C LEU A 268 19.20 13.03 -2.32
N TYR A 269 18.21 13.18 -3.19
CA TYR A 269 18.02 12.33 -4.37
C TYR A 269 17.86 13.17 -5.63
N GLN A 270 18.43 12.70 -6.74
CA GLN A 270 18.18 13.32 -8.05
C GLN A 270 16.72 13.08 -8.48
N PRO A 271 16.07 14.01 -9.19
CA PRO A 271 14.74 13.75 -9.76
C PRO A 271 14.75 12.55 -10.72
N PHE A 272 13.74 11.67 -10.64
CA PHE A 272 13.66 10.48 -11.50
C PHE A 272 12.23 10.13 -11.92
N ILE A 273 12.10 9.34 -13.00
CA ILE A 273 10.83 8.81 -13.46
C ILE A 273 10.47 7.56 -12.64
N TYR A 274 9.25 7.54 -12.07
CA TYR A 274 8.81 6.45 -11.20
C TYR A 274 8.92 5.05 -11.84
N GLU A 275 8.54 4.93 -13.11
CA GLU A 275 8.59 3.66 -13.83
C GLU A 275 10.02 3.12 -13.96
N ASP A 276 10.99 4.00 -14.13
CA ASP A 276 12.40 3.62 -14.23
C ASP A 276 12.94 3.15 -12.88
N TYR A 277 12.50 3.78 -11.78
CA TYR A 277 12.79 3.30 -10.44
C TYR A 277 12.22 1.89 -10.19
N ARG A 278 10.98 1.62 -10.62
CA ARG A 278 10.40 0.26 -10.52
C ARG A 278 11.21 -0.76 -11.31
N LYS A 279 11.60 -0.44 -12.55
CA LYS A 279 12.46 -1.31 -13.38
C LYS A 279 13.83 -1.53 -12.72
N LEU A 280 14.40 -0.50 -12.11
CA LEU A 280 15.66 -0.58 -11.39
C LEU A 280 15.58 -1.58 -10.23
N ARG A 281 14.56 -1.48 -9.38
CA ARG A 281 14.32 -2.43 -8.26
C ARG A 281 14.27 -3.88 -8.74
N VAL A 282 13.47 -4.14 -9.79
CA VAL A 282 13.29 -5.50 -10.33
C VAL A 282 14.59 -6.03 -10.94
N SER A 283 15.24 -5.24 -11.80
CA SER A 283 16.45 -5.67 -12.51
C SER A 283 17.64 -5.93 -11.58
N LYS A 284 17.77 -5.15 -10.49
CA LYS A 284 18.82 -5.29 -9.49
C LYS A 284 18.46 -6.25 -8.35
N LYS A 285 17.21 -6.72 -8.29
CA LYS A 285 16.67 -7.50 -7.16
C LYS A 285 16.82 -6.79 -5.81
N MET A 286 16.77 -5.45 -5.83
CA MET A 286 16.86 -4.57 -4.66
C MET A 286 15.45 -4.17 -4.26
N VAL A 287 14.91 -4.81 -3.21
CA VAL A 287 13.48 -4.76 -2.89
C VAL A 287 13.19 -4.18 -1.50
N THR A 288 14.21 -3.77 -0.74
CA THR A 288 14.08 -3.21 0.61
C THR A 288 14.47 -1.72 0.67
N GLY A 289 14.38 -1.03 -0.47
CA GLY A 289 14.72 0.40 -0.59
C GLY A 289 16.16 0.67 -1.01
N GLU A 290 17.03 -0.34 -1.05
CA GLU A 290 18.48 -0.18 -1.37
C GLU A 290 18.73 0.48 -2.74
N ALA A 291 17.80 0.29 -3.70
CA ALA A 291 17.88 0.90 -5.02
C ALA A 291 17.88 2.44 -4.98
N LEU A 292 17.39 3.06 -3.89
CA LEU A 292 17.42 4.52 -3.71
C LEU A 292 18.86 5.06 -3.61
N GLU A 293 19.79 4.29 -3.05
CA GLU A 293 21.19 4.72 -2.91
C GLU A 293 21.87 4.92 -4.28
N LEU A 294 21.37 4.27 -5.32
CA LEU A 294 21.85 4.47 -6.70
C LEU A 294 21.39 5.80 -7.32
N LEU A 295 20.43 6.48 -6.67
CA LEU A 295 19.84 7.75 -7.10
C LEU A 295 20.20 8.90 -6.14
N ARG A 296 21.00 8.60 -5.10
CA ARG A 296 21.41 9.57 -4.10
C ARG A 296 22.42 10.55 -4.67
N LEU A 297 22.25 11.83 -4.36
CA LEU A 297 23.23 12.87 -4.69
C LEU A 297 24.44 12.76 -3.74
N ALA A 298 25.62 13.04 -4.27
CA ALA A 298 26.88 12.99 -3.55
C ALA A 298 27.07 14.15 -2.57
#